data_AF-A0A1Y1KGK8-F1
#
_entry.id   AF-A0A1Y1KGK8-F1
#
_cell.length_a   1.000
_cell.length_b   1.000
_cell.length_c   1.000
_cell.angle_alpha   90.00
_cell.angle_beta   90.00
_cell.angle_gamma   90.00
#
_symmetry.space_group_name_H-M   'P 1'
#
loop_
_entity.id
_entity.type
_entity.pdbx_description
1 polymer ?
#
loop_
_entity_poly.entity_id
_entity_poly.type
_entity_poly.pdbx_seq_one_letter_code
_entity_poly.pdbx_strand_id
1 'polypeptide(L)'
;MNQSVGNFLLQLSLSYEITGEGHVASDNRTTSNYSTLKMSRLNGKFALVTGGSQGIGFACIKELLNNGIQGVTLVDVNVSKGNESTALLKEEFGTERVIFIEGDVSKEDQVEDAFEKSFNHWKHLDIVINNAGVIAEQHWQKALLTNCGGTLQCSLTAFQYLSTKRNGRGGVIVNVASIVAVHPYAITPVYSSTKSFIVMLGRCLGDSIYHDHNGVRVVTVCPGLTITDFARNAGGLEALKSLVPHSQTSYNDDRDWLKSQS
;
A
#
# COMPACT_ATOMS: atom_id res chain seq x y z
N MET A 1 2.53 7.62 16.09
CA MET A 1 1.67 7.16 14.99
C MET A 1 2.40 6.93 13.65
N ASN A 2 3.57 7.54 13.39
CA ASN A 2 4.44 7.17 12.24
C ASN A 2 5.19 5.82 12.38
N GLN A 3 5.17 5.21 13.56
CA GLN A 3 5.85 3.92 13.81
C GLN A 3 5.22 2.72 13.07
N SER A 4 3.94 2.78 12.69
CA SER A 4 3.27 1.67 12.00
C SER A 4 3.73 1.50 10.55
N VAL A 5 4.06 2.60 9.85
CA VAL A 5 4.57 2.57 8.47
C VAL A 5 6.06 2.22 8.46
N GLY A 6 6.81 2.70 9.46
CA GLY A 6 8.21 2.30 9.67
C GLY A 6 8.37 0.80 9.99
N ASN A 7 7.50 0.23 10.83
CA ASN A 7 7.48 -1.23 11.08
C ASN A 7 7.07 -2.03 9.82
N PHE A 8 6.21 -1.47 8.97
CA PHE A 8 5.79 -2.09 7.72
C PHE A 8 6.92 -2.19 6.69
N LEU A 9 7.75 -1.15 6.55
CA LEU A 9 8.92 -1.20 5.67
C LEU A 9 10.09 -2.00 6.26
N LEU A 10 10.22 -2.05 7.59
CA LEU A 10 11.05 -3.04 8.28
C LEU A 10 10.65 -4.47 7.89
N GLN A 11 9.35 -4.76 7.78
CA GLN A 11 8.85 -6.07 7.37
C GLN A 11 9.10 -6.36 5.87
N LEU A 12 8.98 -5.35 4.99
CA LEU A 12 9.41 -5.47 3.59
C LEU A 12 10.91 -5.74 3.45
N SER A 13 11.72 -5.17 4.36
CA SER A 13 13.16 -5.40 4.44
C SER A 13 13.54 -6.77 5.03
N LEU A 14 12.81 -7.27 6.03
CA LEU A 14 13.02 -8.59 6.64
C LEU A 14 12.63 -9.73 5.69
N SER A 15 11.59 -9.55 4.88
CA SER A 15 11.23 -10.50 3.83
C SER A 15 12.26 -10.58 2.69
N TYR A 16 13.29 -9.72 2.68
CA TYR A 16 14.44 -9.78 1.76
C TYR A 16 15.63 -10.56 2.36
N GLU A 17 15.74 -10.66 3.70
CA GLU A 17 16.86 -11.29 4.42
C GLU A 17 16.82 -12.83 4.41
N ILE A 18 15.67 -13.46 4.11
CA ILE A 18 15.53 -14.93 4.15
C ILE A 18 16.17 -15.64 2.93
N THR A 19 16.60 -14.92 1.88
CA THR A 19 17.16 -15.53 0.66
C THR A 19 18.64 -15.24 0.39
N GLY A 20 19.44 -14.88 1.39
CA GLY A 20 20.87 -14.64 1.23
C GLY A 20 21.73 -15.31 2.29
N GLU A 21 22.01 -16.60 2.11
CA GLU A 21 22.96 -17.45 2.85
C GLU A 21 22.73 -17.63 4.37
N GLY A 22 22.56 -18.89 4.78
CA GLY A 22 22.46 -19.28 6.17
C GLY A 22 23.81 -19.28 6.87
N HIS A 23 23.94 -18.50 7.94
CA HIS A 23 24.67 -18.86 9.16
C HIS A 23 24.33 -17.88 10.30
N VAL A 24 23.83 -18.41 11.41
CA VAL A 24 23.72 -17.68 12.67
C VAL A 24 25.12 -17.67 13.29
N ALA A 25 25.79 -16.52 13.29
CA ALA A 25 26.97 -16.30 14.11
C ALA A 25 26.58 -15.40 15.30
N SER A 26 26.58 -15.99 16.48
CA SER A 26 26.45 -15.28 17.75
C SER A 26 27.72 -14.50 18.04
N ASP A 27 27.70 -13.17 17.89
CA ASP A 27 28.77 -12.36 18.46
C ASP A 27 28.27 -11.00 18.97
N ASN A 28 28.58 -10.73 20.25
CA ASN A 28 27.88 -9.77 21.10
C ASN A 28 28.64 -8.42 21.16
N ARG A 29 29.00 -7.85 20.00
CA ARG A 29 29.71 -6.56 19.90
C ARG A 29 29.35 -5.78 18.64
N THR A 30 28.26 -5.02 18.61
CA THR A 30 28.10 -3.92 17.64
C THR A 30 26.87 -3.07 17.95
N THR A 31 27.01 -2.00 18.72
CA THR A 31 25.96 -0.96 18.82
C THR A 31 26.26 0.26 17.94
N SER A 32 27.49 0.39 17.42
CA SER A 32 27.91 1.52 16.57
C SER A 32 27.71 1.32 15.07
N ASN A 33 27.47 0.09 14.58
CA ASN A 33 27.30 -0.19 13.13
C ASN A 33 25.82 -0.25 12.67
N TYR A 34 24.86 -0.18 13.60
CA TYR A 34 23.43 -0.29 13.29
C TYR A 34 22.84 0.93 12.57
N SER A 35 23.45 2.12 12.73
CA SER A 35 22.99 3.35 12.06
C SER A 35 23.42 3.40 10.60
N THR A 36 24.64 2.94 10.29
CA THR A 36 25.19 2.96 8.92
C THR A 36 24.62 1.83 8.05
N LEU A 37 24.30 0.66 8.62
CA LEU A 37 23.64 -0.46 7.93
C LEU A 37 22.16 -0.19 7.58
N LYS A 38 21.56 0.87 8.16
CA LYS A 38 20.16 1.24 7.93
C LYS A 38 19.92 2.06 6.65
N MET A 39 20.98 2.51 5.96
CA MET A 39 20.89 3.57 4.95
C MET A 39 21.07 3.13 3.48
N SER A 40 21.20 1.82 3.19
CA SER A 40 21.60 1.36 1.83
C SER A 40 20.71 0.30 1.20
N ARG A 41 19.55 -0.05 1.80
CA ARG A 41 18.80 -1.27 1.41
C ARG A 41 18.02 -1.12 0.09
N LEU A 42 17.68 0.09 -0.34
CA LEU A 42 16.94 0.36 -1.58
C LEU A 42 17.78 1.08 -2.66
N ASN A 43 19.08 1.23 -2.46
CA ASN A 43 19.94 1.89 -3.44
C ASN A 43 19.88 1.16 -4.80
N GLY A 44 19.75 1.93 -5.89
CA GLY A 44 19.62 1.38 -7.24
C GLY A 44 18.29 0.69 -7.55
N LYS A 45 17.30 0.78 -6.64
CA LYS A 45 15.94 0.25 -6.83
C LYS A 45 14.97 1.34 -7.26
N PHE A 46 13.94 0.95 -8.00
CA PHE A 46 12.90 1.85 -8.48
C PHE A 46 11.51 1.37 -8.08
N ALA A 47 10.64 2.29 -7.69
CA ALA A 47 9.27 1.98 -7.29
C ALA A 47 8.21 2.70 -8.10
N LEU A 48 7.04 2.08 -8.21
CA LEU A 48 5.80 2.71 -8.66
C LEU A 48 4.76 2.59 -7.54
N VAL A 49 4.12 3.70 -7.17
CA VAL A 49 3.10 3.75 -6.11
C VAL A 49 1.83 4.38 -6.65
N THR A 50 0.72 3.63 -6.65
CA THR A 50 -0.60 4.14 -7.05
C THR A 50 -1.33 4.81 -5.89
N GLY A 51 -2.13 5.84 -6.16
CA GLY A 51 -2.76 6.66 -5.11
C GLY A 51 -1.72 7.38 -4.25
N GLY A 52 -0.60 7.76 -4.85
CA GLY A 52 0.58 8.25 -4.14
C GLY A 52 0.51 9.73 -3.74
N SER A 53 -0.51 10.47 -4.17
CA SER A 53 -0.62 11.92 -3.92
C SER A 53 -1.04 12.28 -2.49
N GLN A 54 -1.47 11.32 -1.69
CA GLN A 54 -1.94 11.59 -0.33
C GLN A 54 -1.93 10.35 0.56
N GLY A 55 -2.17 10.57 1.86
CA GLY A 55 -2.41 9.52 2.84
C GLY A 55 -1.30 8.47 2.89
N ILE A 56 -1.70 7.19 2.87
CA ILE A 56 -0.76 6.05 2.98
C ILE A 56 0.19 6.01 1.78
N GLY A 57 -0.28 6.27 0.56
CA GLY A 57 0.56 6.27 -0.64
C GLY A 57 1.69 7.29 -0.56
N PHE A 58 1.37 8.53 -0.20
CA PHE A 58 2.37 9.58 0.00
C PHE A 58 3.38 9.21 1.11
N ALA A 59 2.89 8.69 2.23
CA ALA A 59 3.74 8.25 3.33
C ALA A 59 4.68 7.10 2.91
N CYS A 60 4.20 6.14 2.10
CA CYS A 60 5.03 5.08 1.53
C CYS A 60 6.13 5.66 0.63
N ILE A 61 5.81 6.61 -0.25
CA ILE A 61 6.80 7.25 -1.13
C ILE A 61 7.89 7.95 -0.31
N LYS A 62 7.48 8.76 0.67
CA LYS A 62 8.40 9.47 1.56
C LYS A 62 9.33 8.50 2.30
N GLU A 63 8.79 7.38 2.79
CA GLU A 63 9.60 6.39 3.50
C GLU A 63 10.52 5.60 2.54
N LEU A 64 10.11 5.29 1.32
CA LEU A 64 11.01 4.70 0.30
C LEU A 64 12.19 5.65 0.02
N LEU A 65 11.94 6.95 -0.10
CA LEU A 65 12.98 7.97 -0.30
C LEU A 65 13.93 8.10 0.88
N ASN A 66 13.41 8.08 2.11
CA ASN A 66 14.20 8.03 3.35
C ASN A 66 15.12 6.80 3.41
N ASN A 67 14.67 5.68 2.85
CA ASN A 67 15.44 4.42 2.82
C ASN A 67 16.33 4.26 1.57
N GLY A 68 16.57 5.35 0.82
CA GLY A 68 17.59 5.39 -0.23
C GLY A 68 17.14 4.89 -1.60
N ILE A 69 15.84 4.77 -1.88
CA ILE A 69 15.37 4.34 -3.21
C ILE A 69 15.92 5.25 -4.32
N GLN A 70 16.36 4.69 -5.45
CA GLN A 70 16.97 5.49 -6.51
C GLN A 70 15.96 6.44 -7.17
N GLY A 71 14.74 5.96 -7.42
CA GLY A 71 13.67 6.74 -8.00
C GLY A 71 12.30 6.15 -7.71
N VAL A 72 11.28 7.00 -7.68
CA VAL A 72 9.90 6.60 -7.42
C VAL A 72 8.93 7.33 -8.35
N THR A 73 8.03 6.57 -8.95
CA THR A 73 6.89 7.06 -9.71
C THR A 73 5.67 7.14 -8.80
N LEU A 74 5.08 8.32 -8.72
CA LEU A 74 3.79 8.59 -8.12
C LEU A 74 2.72 8.51 -9.23
N VAL A 75 1.74 7.62 -9.07
CA VAL A 75 0.58 7.54 -9.97
C VAL A 75 -0.68 7.95 -9.21
N ASP A 76 -1.44 8.91 -9.76
CA ASP A 76 -2.69 9.35 -9.15
C ASP A 76 -3.64 9.96 -10.19
N VAL A 77 -4.94 9.90 -9.93
CA VAL A 77 -5.97 10.53 -10.78
C VAL A 77 -6.11 12.02 -10.47
N ASN A 78 -5.71 12.47 -9.27
CA ASN A 78 -5.77 13.88 -8.91
C ASN A 78 -4.51 14.63 -9.34
N VAL A 79 -4.54 15.24 -10.53
CA VAL A 79 -3.42 16.00 -11.11
C VAL A 79 -2.93 17.12 -10.19
N SER A 80 -3.85 17.89 -9.60
CA SER A 80 -3.49 19.01 -8.73
C SER A 80 -2.73 18.53 -7.49
N LYS A 81 -3.27 17.50 -6.81
CA LYS A 81 -2.63 16.92 -5.61
C LYS A 81 -1.33 16.17 -5.96
N GLY A 82 -1.29 15.50 -7.11
CA GLY A 82 -0.10 14.83 -7.64
C GLY A 82 1.06 15.80 -7.87
N ASN A 83 0.77 16.96 -8.48
CA ASN A 83 1.76 18.01 -8.70
C ASN A 83 2.25 18.63 -7.39
N GLU A 84 1.33 18.98 -6.48
CA GLU A 84 1.67 19.51 -5.14
C GLU A 84 2.59 18.54 -4.38
N SER A 85 2.20 17.27 -4.30
CA SER A 85 2.95 16.24 -3.58
C SER A 85 4.32 16.00 -4.18
N THR A 86 4.41 16.01 -5.51
CA THR A 86 5.68 15.85 -6.22
C THR A 86 6.61 17.03 -5.96
N ALA A 87 6.10 18.26 -5.93
CA ALA A 87 6.89 19.43 -5.59
C ALA A 87 7.48 19.31 -4.17
N LEU A 88 6.67 18.93 -3.18
CA LEU A 88 7.11 18.72 -1.80
C LEU A 88 8.20 17.64 -1.69
N LEU A 89 8.00 16.51 -2.37
CA LEU A 89 8.97 15.41 -2.36
C LEU A 89 10.28 15.79 -3.07
N LYS A 90 10.21 16.57 -4.15
CA LYS A 90 11.39 17.05 -4.87
C LYS A 90 12.18 18.08 -4.07
N GLU A 91 11.49 18.94 -3.32
CA GLU A 91 12.13 19.89 -2.40
C GLU A 91 12.91 19.16 -1.30
N GLU A 92 12.33 18.11 -0.73
CA GLU A 92 12.93 17.36 0.38
C GLU A 92 14.02 16.36 -0.07
N PHE A 93 13.84 15.69 -1.21
CA PHE A 93 14.68 14.54 -1.61
C PHE A 93 15.46 14.74 -2.93
N GLY A 94 15.24 15.83 -3.64
CA GLY A 94 15.88 16.16 -4.93
C GLY A 94 14.97 15.94 -6.14
N THR A 95 15.20 16.74 -7.19
CA THR A 95 14.32 16.83 -8.38
C THR A 95 14.28 15.58 -9.25
N GLU A 96 15.36 14.79 -9.23
CA GLU A 96 15.57 13.65 -10.15
C GLU A 96 15.07 12.31 -9.59
N ARG A 97 14.56 12.28 -8.36
CA ARG A 97 14.18 11.03 -7.68
C ARG A 97 12.68 10.75 -7.74
N VAL A 98 11.87 11.69 -8.20
CA VAL A 98 10.40 11.58 -8.17
C VAL A 98 9.81 12.04 -9.50
N ILE A 99 8.94 11.22 -10.09
CA ILE A 99 8.10 11.62 -11.22
C ILE A 99 6.63 11.39 -10.91
N PHE A 100 5.78 12.25 -11.46
CA PHE A 100 4.33 12.11 -11.38
C PHE A 100 3.77 11.66 -12.73
N ILE A 101 2.83 10.74 -12.69
CA ILE A 101 2.05 10.32 -13.85
C ILE A 101 0.57 10.36 -13.46
N GLU A 102 -0.23 11.08 -14.24
CA GLU A 102 -1.69 11.02 -14.14
C GLU A 102 -2.17 9.63 -14.60
N GLY A 103 -2.97 8.97 -13.78
CA GLY A 103 -3.55 7.68 -14.16
C GLY A 103 -4.65 7.21 -13.22
N ASP A 104 -5.77 6.77 -13.80
CA ASP A 104 -6.87 6.12 -13.11
C ASP A 104 -6.71 4.59 -13.19
N VAL A 105 -6.44 3.96 -12.05
CA VAL A 105 -6.26 2.50 -11.98
C VAL A 105 -7.53 1.70 -12.33
N SER A 106 -8.71 2.35 -12.41
CA SER A 106 -9.93 1.70 -12.91
C SER A 106 -9.96 1.53 -14.43
N LYS A 107 -8.94 2.05 -15.14
CA LYS A 107 -8.79 2.05 -16.60
C LYS A 107 -7.52 1.30 -16.98
N GLU A 108 -7.69 0.17 -17.67
CA GLU A 108 -6.60 -0.73 -18.04
C GLU A 108 -5.52 -0.05 -18.89
N ASP A 109 -5.95 0.72 -19.89
CA ASP A 109 -5.08 1.50 -20.77
C ASP A 109 -4.22 2.51 -20.01
N GLN A 110 -4.77 3.15 -18.97
CA GLN A 110 -4.03 4.11 -18.14
C GLN A 110 -3.06 3.42 -17.18
N VAL A 111 -3.36 2.20 -16.72
CA VAL A 111 -2.41 1.40 -15.94
C VAL A 111 -1.21 1.02 -16.80
N GLU A 112 -1.45 0.51 -18.01
CA GLU A 112 -0.38 0.14 -18.94
C GLU A 112 0.51 1.33 -19.29
N ASP A 113 -0.10 2.46 -19.67
CA ASP A 113 0.61 3.70 -19.99
C ASP A 113 1.44 4.22 -18.80
N ALA A 114 0.92 4.15 -17.56
CA ALA A 114 1.66 4.58 -16.38
C ALA A 114 2.90 3.72 -16.10
N PHE A 115 2.78 2.39 -16.26
CA PHE A 115 3.90 1.47 -16.12
C PHE A 115 4.93 1.66 -17.23
N GLU A 116 4.48 1.82 -18.48
CA GLU A 116 5.35 2.09 -19.62
C GLU A 116 6.14 3.38 -19.43
N LYS A 117 5.48 4.49 -19.08
CA LYS A 117 6.13 5.78 -18.82
C LYS A 117 7.12 5.70 -17.67
N SER A 118 6.76 5.02 -16.59
CA SER A 118 7.66 4.77 -15.44
C SER A 118 8.90 4.00 -15.88
N PHE A 119 8.72 2.88 -16.58
CA PHE A 119 9.82 2.06 -17.05
C PHE A 119 10.68 2.77 -18.09
N ASN A 120 10.09 3.55 -18.99
CA ASN A 120 10.82 4.33 -19.98
C ASN A 120 11.68 5.42 -19.33
N HIS A 121 11.25 5.99 -18.21
CA HIS A 121 12.01 6.97 -17.46
C HIS A 121 13.15 6.32 -16.67
N TRP A 122 12.87 5.27 -15.89
CA TRP A 122 13.83 4.67 -14.96
C TRP A 122 14.68 3.54 -15.54
N LYS A 123 14.22 2.92 -16.64
CA LYS A 123 14.74 1.69 -17.27
C LYS A 123 14.66 0.42 -16.42
N HIS A 124 14.18 0.55 -15.19
CA HIS A 124 14.03 -0.52 -14.23
C HIS A 124 12.79 -0.29 -13.36
N LEU A 125 12.23 -1.38 -12.85
CA LEU A 125 11.19 -1.38 -11.83
C LEU A 125 11.48 -2.55 -10.90
N ASP A 126 11.40 -2.33 -9.59
CA ASP A 126 11.68 -3.37 -8.58
C ASP A 126 10.54 -3.51 -7.56
N ILE A 127 9.80 -2.43 -7.31
CA ILE A 127 8.74 -2.38 -6.30
C ILE A 127 7.47 -1.76 -6.90
N VAL A 128 6.33 -2.41 -6.69
CA VAL A 128 5.02 -1.84 -7.02
C VAL A 128 4.16 -1.83 -5.77
N ILE A 129 3.60 -0.68 -5.43
CA ILE A 129 2.67 -0.52 -4.31
C ILE A 129 1.30 -0.16 -4.87
N ASN A 130 0.40 -1.15 -4.87
CA ASN A 130 -1.00 -1.01 -5.19
C ASN A 130 -1.74 -0.42 -3.99
N ASN A 131 -1.78 0.92 -3.92
CA ASN A 131 -2.39 1.65 -2.81
C ASN A 131 -3.66 2.41 -3.20
N ALA A 132 -3.85 2.75 -4.47
CA ALA A 132 -5.07 3.43 -4.93
C ALA A 132 -6.34 2.69 -4.47
N GLY A 133 -7.31 3.45 -3.98
CA GLY A 133 -8.57 2.90 -3.49
C GLY A 133 -9.58 3.99 -3.15
N VAL A 134 -10.85 3.60 -3.03
CA VAL A 134 -11.98 4.49 -2.71
C VAL A 134 -12.95 3.80 -1.74
N ILE A 135 -13.62 4.59 -0.90
CA ILE A 135 -14.85 4.19 -0.21
C ILE A 135 -16.00 4.78 -1.03
N ALA A 136 -16.79 3.92 -1.67
CA ALA A 136 -17.86 4.35 -2.57
C ALA A 136 -19.07 3.41 -2.45
N GLU A 137 -19.66 3.36 -1.26
CA GLU A 137 -20.77 2.45 -0.92
C GLU A 137 -21.98 2.62 -1.88
N GLN A 138 -22.32 3.87 -2.21
CA GLN A 138 -23.43 4.19 -3.12
C GLN A 138 -23.07 4.05 -4.61
N HIS A 139 -21.78 3.93 -4.93
CA HIS A 139 -21.27 3.77 -6.29
C HIS A 139 -20.40 2.51 -6.37
N TRP A 140 -21.00 1.37 -6.04
CA TRP A 140 -20.29 0.12 -5.83
C TRP A 140 -19.50 -0.34 -7.06
N GLN A 141 -19.95 -0.04 -8.29
CA GLN A 141 -19.18 -0.31 -9.51
C GLN A 141 -17.84 0.41 -9.50
N LYS A 142 -17.82 1.68 -9.07
CA LYS A 142 -16.58 2.45 -8.92
C LYS A 142 -15.66 1.82 -7.88
N ALA A 143 -16.21 1.39 -6.74
CA ALA A 143 -15.43 0.68 -5.72
C ALA A 143 -14.82 -0.61 -6.27
N LEU A 144 -15.59 -1.43 -7.01
CA LEU A 144 -15.10 -2.66 -7.62
C LEU A 144 -14.01 -2.38 -8.67
N LEU A 145 -14.26 -1.45 -9.59
CA LEU A 145 -13.31 -1.14 -10.66
C LEU A 145 -12.01 -0.57 -10.11
N THR A 146 -12.06 0.38 -9.16
CA THR A 146 -10.85 0.98 -8.59
C THR A 146 -10.14 0.03 -7.61
N ASN A 147 -10.86 -0.54 -6.63
CA ASN A 147 -10.22 -1.33 -5.58
C ASN A 147 -9.85 -2.73 -6.06
N CYS A 148 -10.78 -3.45 -6.68
CA CYS A 148 -10.55 -4.84 -7.12
C CYS A 148 -9.86 -4.86 -8.49
N GLY A 149 -10.50 -4.25 -9.50
CA GLY A 149 -10.00 -4.20 -10.88
C GLY A 149 -8.63 -3.55 -10.95
N GLY A 150 -8.47 -2.37 -10.36
CA GLY A 150 -7.20 -1.65 -10.37
C GLY A 150 -6.07 -2.41 -9.65
N THR A 151 -6.32 -2.98 -8.48
CA THR A 151 -5.30 -3.79 -7.79
C THR A 151 -4.91 -5.03 -8.60
N LEU A 152 -5.90 -5.72 -9.19
CA LEU A 152 -5.65 -6.89 -10.04
C LEU A 152 -4.83 -6.50 -11.27
N GLN A 153 -5.27 -5.47 -12.02
CA GLN A 153 -4.60 -5.03 -13.23
C GLN A 153 -3.17 -4.58 -12.93
N CYS A 154 -2.97 -3.70 -11.95
CA CYS A 154 -1.62 -3.26 -11.58
C CYS A 154 -0.73 -4.43 -11.14
N SER A 155 -1.26 -5.44 -10.46
CA SER A 155 -0.49 -6.64 -10.10
C SER A 155 -0.08 -7.45 -11.34
N LEU A 156 -1.01 -7.68 -12.28
CA LEU A 156 -0.73 -8.41 -13.53
C LEU A 156 0.26 -7.65 -14.41
N THR A 157 0.09 -6.33 -14.56
CA THR A 157 1.02 -5.45 -15.27
C THR A 157 2.38 -5.44 -14.60
N ALA A 158 2.45 -5.40 -13.26
CA ALA A 158 3.71 -5.47 -12.52
C ALA A 158 4.51 -6.75 -12.82
N PHE A 159 3.87 -7.91 -12.92
CA PHE A 159 4.58 -9.14 -13.33
C PHE A 159 5.21 -9.03 -14.72
N GLN A 160 4.67 -8.20 -15.62
CA GLN A 160 5.27 -7.99 -16.95
C GLN A 160 6.65 -7.31 -16.86
N TYR A 161 6.83 -6.40 -15.90
CA TYR A 161 8.07 -5.62 -15.74
C TYR A 161 9.02 -6.20 -14.68
N LEU A 162 8.49 -6.86 -13.65
CA LEU A 162 9.29 -7.40 -12.54
C LEU A 162 9.80 -8.82 -12.80
N SER A 163 9.09 -9.63 -13.58
CA SER A 163 9.37 -11.07 -13.72
C SER A 163 10.73 -11.36 -14.35
N THR A 164 11.49 -12.28 -13.75
CA THR A 164 12.75 -12.80 -14.28
C THR A 164 12.57 -13.56 -15.61
N LYS A 165 11.35 -13.97 -15.94
CA LYS A 165 11.01 -14.57 -17.24
C LYS A 165 10.78 -13.53 -18.34
N ARG A 166 10.72 -12.24 -17.98
CA ARG A 166 10.42 -11.12 -18.88
C ARG A 166 11.48 -10.02 -18.80
N ASN A 167 12.74 -10.41 -18.61
CA ASN A 167 13.90 -9.51 -18.45
C ASN A 167 13.86 -8.59 -17.21
N GLY A 168 12.90 -8.80 -16.30
CA GLY A 168 12.91 -8.20 -14.97
C GLY A 168 13.95 -8.83 -14.06
N ARG A 169 14.19 -8.21 -12.89
CA ARG A 169 15.19 -8.66 -11.90
C ARG A 169 14.56 -9.41 -10.73
N GLY A 170 13.30 -9.81 -10.87
CA GLY A 170 12.46 -10.09 -9.72
C GLY A 170 12.03 -8.78 -9.04
N GLY A 171 11.31 -8.89 -7.92
CA GLY A 171 10.83 -7.71 -7.22
C GLY A 171 9.76 -7.98 -6.18
N VAL A 172 9.08 -6.92 -5.77
CA VAL A 172 8.00 -6.99 -4.77
C VAL A 172 6.77 -6.23 -5.22
N ILE A 173 5.62 -6.90 -5.18
CA ILE A 173 4.30 -6.27 -5.27
C ILE A 173 3.72 -6.18 -3.87
N VAL A 174 3.26 -4.99 -3.50
CA VAL A 174 2.59 -4.72 -2.24
C VAL A 174 1.16 -4.32 -2.52
N ASN A 175 0.21 -5.06 -1.98
CA ASN A 175 -1.20 -4.71 -2.03
C ASN A 175 -1.64 -4.09 -0.70
N VAL A 176 -2.22 -2.89 -0.76
CA VAL A 176 -2.75 -2.21 0.43
C VAL A 176 -4.24 -2.51 0.58
N ALA A 177 -4.55 -3.46 1.45
CA ALA A 177 -5.90 -3.78 1.87
C ALA A 177 -6.34 -2.88 3.04
N SER A 178 -6.98 -3.44 4.06
CA SER A 178 -7.44 -2.75 5.27
C SER A 178 -7.80 -3.78 6.33
N ILE A 179 -7.76 -3.41 7.62
CA ILE A 179 -8.25 -4.26 8.71
C ILE A 179 -9.70 -4.71 8.50
N VAL A 180 -10.51 -3.89 7.81
CA VAL A 180 -11.92 -4.21 7.53
C VAL A 180 -12.09 -5.34 6.51
N ALA A 181 -11.00 -5.78 5.86
CA ALA A 181 -10.97 -6.97 5.01
C ALA A 181 -11.11 -8.28 5.80
N VAL A 182 -10.66 -8.27 7.06
CA VAL A 182 -10.59 -9.44 7.95
C VAL A 182 -11.46 -9.29 9.20
N HIS A 183 -11.82 -8.05 9.55
CA HIS A 183 -12.77 -7.75 10.60
C HIS A 183 -13.96 -6.99 10.01
N PRO A 184 -15.15 -7.61 9.89
CA PRO A 184 -16.30 -6.99 9.23
C PRO A 184 -16.65 -5.64 9.85
N TYR A 185 -16.82 -4.63 9.01
CA TYR A 185 -17.34 -3.33 9.42
C TYR A 185 -18.65 -3.07 8.68
N ALA A 186 -19.77 -3.31 9.37
CA ALA A 186 -21.12 -3.33 8.77
C ALA A 186 -21.53 -2.03 8.07
N ILE A 187 -20.84 -0.93 8.36
CA ILE A 187 -21.13 0.42 7.87
C ILE A 187 -20.57 0.63 6.46
N THR A 188 -19.56 -0.16 6.07
CA THR A 188 -18.92 -0.07 4.76
C THR A 188 -18.84 -1.46 4.10
N PRO A 189 -19.97 -2.12 3.81
CA PRO A 189 -19.99 -3.48 3.30
C PRO A 189 -19.33 -3.62 1.93
N VAL A 190 -19.49 -2.64 1.03
CA VAL A 190 -18.86 -2.65 -0.31
C VAL A 190 -17.35 -2.51 -0.15
N TYR A 191 -16.89 -1.49 0.57
CA TYR A 191 -15.46 -1.29 0.81
C TYR A 191 -14.82 -2.50 1.49
N SER A 192 -15.44 -3.03 2.55
CA SER A 192 -14.96 -4.22 3.26
C SER A 192 -14.82 -5.41 2.33
N SER A 193 -15.84 -5.68 1.51
CA SER A 193 -15.81 -6.76 0.51
C SER A 193 -14.68 -6.56 -0.52
N THR A 194 -14.50 -5.35 -1.03
CA THR A 194 -13.40 -5.06 -1.98
C THR A 194 -12.02 -5.22 -1.35
N LYS A 195 -11.88 -4.93 -0.05
CA LYS A 195 -10.62 -5.11 0.68
C LYS A 195 -10.39 -6.58 1.02
N SER A 196 -11.44 -7.38 1.27
CA SER A 196 -11.34 -8.85 1.35
C SER A 196 -10.88 -9.47 0.02
N PHE A 197 -11.36 -8.96 -1.12
CA PHE A 197 -10.87 -9.38 -2.44
C PHE A 197 -9.35 -9.18 -2.55
N ILE A 198 -8.83 -8.01 -2.15
CA ILE A 198 -7.40 -7.72 -2.21
C ILE A 198 -6.58 -8.68 -1.33
N VAL A 199 -7.09 -9.04 -0.14
CA VAL A 199 -6.46 -10.04 0.74
C VAL A 199 -6.39 -11.41 0.06
N MET A 200 -7.49 -11.87 -0.53
CA MET A 200 -7.50 -13.17 -1.21
C MET A 200 -6.59 -13.16 -2.45
N LEU A 201 -6.66 -12.10 -3.26
CA LEU A 201 -5.80 -11.91 -4.42
C LEU A 201 -4.32 -11.99 -4.03
N GLY A 202 -3.94 -11.29 -2.97
CA GLY A 202 -2.57 -11.31 -2.46
C GLY A 202 -2.12 -12.67 -1.95
N ARG A 203 -3.01 -13.45 -1.32
CA ARG A 203 -2.71 -14.83 -0.91
C ARG A 203 -2.47 -15.73 -2.13
N CYS A 204 -3.31 -15.63 -3.16
CA CYS A 204 -3.15 -16.42 -4.38
C CYS A 204 -1.87 -16.06 -5.12
N LEU A 205 -1.63 -14.76 -5.37
CA LEU A 205 -0.45 -14.29 -6.10
C LEU A 205 0.85 -14.39 -5.28
N GLY A 206 0.75 -14.48 -3.96
CA GLY A 206 1.88 -14.65 -3.04
C GLY A 206 2.29 -16.10 -2.81
N ASP A 207 1.59 -17.07 -3.40
CA ASP A 207 1.96 -18.48 -3.33
C ASP A 207 3.34 -18.73 -3.96
N SER A 208 4.07 -19.71 -3.42
CA SER A 208 5.38 -20.14 -3.91
C SER A 208 5.40 -20.44 -5.42
N ILE A 209 4.31 -20.96 -6.00
CA ILE A 209 4.23 -21.25 -7.43
C ILE A 209 4.43 -19.97 -8.27
N TYR A 210 3.87 -18.84 -7.83
CA TYR A 210 4.04 -17.56 -8.53
C TYR A 210 5.44 -16.98 -8.31
N HIS A 211 5.95 -17.07 -7.08
CA HIS A 211 7.29 -16.60 -6.75
C HIS A 211 8.36 -17.36 -7.53
N ASP A 212 8.35 -18.69 -7.49
CA ASP A 212 9.36 -19.53 -8.11
C ASP A 212 9.34 -19.41 -9.64
N HIS A 213 8.17 -19.12 -10.21
CA HIS A 213 8.05 -18.85 -11.63
C HIS A 213 8.61 -17.48 -12.03
N ASN A 214 8.34 -16.43 -11.26
CA ASN A 214 8.60 -15.04 -11.66
C ASN A 214 9.80 -14.37 -10.96
N GLY A 215 10.30 -14.91 -9.85
CA GLY A 215 11.20 -14.20 -8.93
C GLY A 215 10.54 -12.98 -8.25
N VAL A 216 9.20 -12.91 -8.21
CA VAL A 216 8.46 -11.76 -7.68
C VAL A 216 7.69 -12.18 -6.44
N ARG A 217 7.89 -11.45 -5.34
CA ARG A 217 7.15 -11.64 -4.10
C ARG A 217 5.90 -10.78 -4.10
N VAL A 218 4.79 -11.30 -3.59
CA VAL A 218 3.56 -10.52 -3.38
C VAL A 218 3.22 -10.52 -1.90
N VAL A 219 3.04 -9.32 -1.33
CA VAL A 219 2.70 -9.12 0.08
C VAL A 219 1.44 -8.27 0.15
N THR A 220 0.52 -8.62 1.06
CA THR A 220 -0.66 -7.80 1.33
C THR A 220 -0.63 -7.29 2.76
N VAL A 221 -0.94 -6.02 2.93
CA VAL A 221 -1.03 -5.39 4.24
C VAL A 221 -2.41 -4.86 4.53
N CYS A 222 -2.80 -4.94 5.80
CA CYS A 222 -4.12 -4.54 6.27
C CYS A 222 -3.98 -3.42 7.31
N PRO A 223 -3.78 -2.16 6.88
CA PRO A 223 -3.71 -1.03 7.80
C PRO A 223 -4.98 -0.91 8.65
N GLY A 224 -4.78 -0.56 9.92
CA GLY A 224 -5.87 -0.17 10.83
C GLY A 224 -6.37 1.25 10.54
N LEU A 225 -7.20 1.79 11.45
CA LEU A 225 -7.67 3.17 11.37
C LEU A 225 -6.47 4.13 11.27
N THR A 226 -6.32 4.74 10.10
CA THR A 226 -5.21 5.65 9.79
C THR A 226 -5.80 7.02 9.48
N ILE A 227 -5.38 8.05 10.21
CA ILE A 227 -5.84 9.42 10.00
C ILE A 227 -5.30 9.88 8.64
N THR A 228 -6.18 9.89 7.65
CA THR A 228 -5.94 10.35 6.28
C THR A 228 -7.24 10.96 5.77
N ASP A 229 -7.18 11.77 4.72
CA ASP A 229 -8.38 12.31 4.07
C ASP A 229 -9.34 11.20 3.58
N PHE A 230 -8.82 9.99 3.37
CA PHE A 230 -9.57 8.78 3.06
C PHE A 230 -10.65 8.44 4.12
N ALA A 231 -10.37 8.66 5.41
CA ALA A 231 -11.32 8.40 6.50
C ALA A 231 -12.42 9.47 6.57
N ARG A 232 -12.17 10.69 6.08
CA ARG A 232 -13.11 11.82 6.09
C ARG A 232 -14.30 11.59 5.14
N ASN A 233 -14.06 10.89 4.04
CA ASN A 233 -15.06 10.59 3.02
C ASN A 233 -15.93 9.37 3.36
N ALA A 234 -15.68 8.67 4.48
CA ALA A 234 -16.36 7.43 4.80
C ALA A 234 -17.85 7.60 5.13
N GLY A 235 -18.37 8.82 5.32
CA GLY A 235 -19.81 9.13 5.45
C GLY A 235 -20.58 8.35 6.53
N GLY A 236 -19.87 7.54 7.33
CA GLY A 236 -20.43 6.38 8.02
C GLY A 236 -21.42 6.74 9.11
N LEU A 237 -21.33 7.97 9.63
CA LEU A 237 -22.23 8.45 10.67
C LEU A 237 -23.67 8.64 10.16
N GLU A 238 -23.86 9.05 8.91
CA GLU A 238 -25.20 9.23 8.33
C GLU A 238 -25.79 7.90 7.84
N ALA A 239 -24.96 6.99 7.34
CA ALA A 239 -25.37 5.64 6.96
C ALA A 239 -25.73 4.75 8.18
N LEU A 240 -25.04 4.95 9.32
CA LEU A 240 -25.41 4.31 10.60
C LEU A 240 -26.81 4.72 11.06
N LYS A 241 -27.13 6.02 10.97
CA LYS A 241 -28.41 6.56 11.44
C LYS A 241 -29.60 6.04 10.65
N SER A 242 -29.42 5.69 9.39
CA SER A 242 -30.50 5.13 8.55
C SER A 242 -30.70 3.63 8.72
N LEU A 243 -29.66 2.89 9.12
CA LEU A 243 -29.70 1.44 9.35
C LEU A 243 -30.10 1.05 10.78
N VAL A 244 -30.04 2.00 11.73
CA VAL A 244 -30.59 1.84 13.08
C VAL A 244 -32.00 2.43 13.09
N PRO A 245 -33.06 1.64 12.91
CA PRO A 245 -34.43 2.13 13.11
C PRO A 245 -34.56 2.68 14.54
N HIS A 246 -35.38 3.72 14.72
CA HIS A 246 -35.72 4.29 16.02
C HIS A 246 -36.34 3.25 16.96
N SER A 247 -35.49 2.46 17.61
CA SER A 247 -35.85 1.64 18.75
C SER A 247 -34.60 1.44 19.61
N GLN A 248 -34.65 2.09 20.78
CA GLN A 248 -33.74 1.97 21.92
C GLN A 248 -32.42 2.75 21.81
N THR A 249 -32.53 4.09 21.84
CA THR A 249 -31.61 4.88 22.67
C THR A 249 -31.85 4.55 24.14
N SER A 250 -31.30 3.42 24.60
CA SER A 250 -30.79 3.32 25.97
C SER A 250 -29.28 3.14 25.83
N TYR A 251 -28.61 4.26 25.56
CA TYR A 251 -27.20 4.37 25.91
C TYR A 251 -27.16 4.34 27.45
N ASN A 252 -27.17 3.13 28.02
CA ASN A 252 -26.87 2.95 29.43
C ASN A 252 -25.38 3.27 29.57
N ASP A 253 -25.09 4.35 30.30
CA ASP A 253 -23.76 4.72 30.77
C ASP A 253 -23.14 3.47 31.43
N ASP A 254 -22.11 2.89 30.81
CA ASP A 254 -21.36 1.70 31.25
C ASP A 254 -20.55 1.97 32.53
N ARG A 255 -21.22 2.35 33.62
CA ARG A 255 -20.62 2.55 34.95
C ARG A 255 -21.25 1.73 36.08
N ASP A 256 -22.15 0.80 35.76
CA ASP A 256 -22.80 -0.04 36.78
C ASP A 256 -22.18 -1.43 36.98
N TRP A 257 -21.15 -1.83 36.22
CA TRP A 257 -20.44 -3.09 36.45
C TRP A 257 -19.43 -3.03 37.62
N LEU A 258 -19.15 -1.84 38.18
CA LEU A 258 -18.22 -1.64 39.30
C LEU A 258 -18.91 -1.62 40.69
N LYS A 259 -20.23 -1.85 40.78
CA LYS A 259 -20.98 -1.82 42.05
C LYS A 259 -21.45 -3.18 42.57
N SER A 260 -21.07 -4.28 41.93
CA SER A 260 -21.45 -5.64 42.37
C SER A 260 -20.30 -6.44 43.00
N GLN A 261 -19.19 -5.79 43.34
CA GLN A 261 -18.10 -6.36 44.14
C GLN A 261 -17.70 -5.44 45.31
N SER A 262 -18.59 -5.30 46.28
CA SER A 262 -18.28 -4.87 47.66
C SER A 262 -19.37 -5.30 48.61
#